data_AF-A0A955YS36-F1
#
_entry.id   AF-A0A955YS36-F1
#
_cell.length_a   1.000
_cell.length_b   1.000
_cell.length_c   1.000
_cell.angle_alpha   90.00
_cell.angle_beta   90.00
_cell.angle_gamma   90.00
#
_symmetry.space_group_name_H-M   'P 1'
#
loop_
_entity.id
_entity.type
_entity.pdbx_description
1 polymer ?
#
loop_
_entity_poly.entity_id
_entity_poly.type
_entity_poly.pdbx_seq_one_letter_code
_entity_poly.pdbx_strand_id
1 'polypeptide(L)' 'IGHGKILRVADQEIWGSEANAAEVLCRVHAESGQILLTGAAREKAADVEGVTFLELGIAVPGSESNFRVRR' A
#
# COMPACT_ATOMS: atom_id res chain seq x y z
N ILE A 1 -2.27 1.36 1.28
CA ILE A 1 -2.02 2.32 0.17
C ILE A 1 -1.19 1.61 -0.89
N GLY A 2 -1.69 1.55 -2.12
CA GLY A 2 -1.00 1.04 -3.31
C GLY A 2 -0.57 2.19 -4.24
N HIS A 3 0.38 1.95 -5.14
CA HIS A 3 0.77 2.94 -6.14
C HIS A 3 1.27 2.27 -7.42
N GLY A 4 0.62 2.59 -8.54
CA GLY A 4 1.12 2.29 -9.87
C GLY A 4 0.02 2.34 -10.91
N LYS A 5 0.23 1.63 -12.01
CA LYS A 5 -0.75 1.59 -13.11
C LYS A 5 -1.94 0.71 -12.71
N ILE A 6 -3.12 1.25 -12.90
CA ILE A 6 -4.40 0.58 -12.67
C ILE A 6 -5.31 0.82 -13.87
N LEU A 7 -6.24 -0.11 -14.10
CA LEU A 7 -7.38 0.10 -14.97
C LEU A 7 -8.51 0.70 -14.14
N ARG A 8 -9.00 1.87 -14.52
CA ARG A 8 -10.21 2.45 -13.94
C ARG A 8 -11.38 2.21 -14.89
N VAL A 9 -12.45 1.59 -14.40
CA VAL A 9 -13.67 1.31 -15.16
C VAL A 9 -14.77 2.23 -14.64
N ALA A 10 -15.23 3.15 -15.50
CA ALA A 10 -16.09 4.27 -15.12
C ALA A 10 -15.51 5.02 -13.90
N ASP A 11 -16.38 5.51 -13.00
CA ASP A 11 -15.97 6.28 -11.83
C ASP A 11 -15.98 5.47 -10.52
N GLN A 12 -16.33 4.19 -10.58
CA GLN A 12 -16.64 3.39 -9.39
C GLN A 12 -15.66 2.26 -9.11
N GLU A 13 -14.96 1.76 -10.14
CA GLU A 13 -14.13 0.56 -10.00
C GLU A 13 -12.71 0.76 -10.49
N ILE A 14 -11.78 0.12 -9.77
CA ILE A 14 -10.37 0.06 -10.11
C ILE A 14 -9.89 -1.39 -10.08
N TRP A 15 -9.07 -1.75 -11.06
CA TRP A 15 -8.57 -3.10 -11.28
C TRP A 15 -7.06 -3.04 -11.53
N GLY A 16 -6.34 -4.09 -11.10
CA GLY A 16 -4.90 -4.22 -11.31
C GLY A 16 -4.16 -4.74 -10.07
N SER A 17 -2.90 -5.13 -10.27
CA SER A 17 -2.04 -5.67 -9.20
C SER A 17 -1.92 -4.71 -8.02
N GLU A 18 -1.76 -3.41 -8.30
CA GLU A 18 -1.60 -2.37 -7.27
C GLU A 18 -2.85 -2.18 -6.41
N ALA A 19 -4.02 -2.21 -7.05
CA ALA A 19 -5.31 -2.13 -6.34
C ALA A 19 -5.52 -3.36 -5.47
N ASN A 20 -5.24 -4.56 -6.01
CA ASN A 20 -5.34 -5.81 -5.28
C ASN A 20 -4.36 -5.86 -4.09
N ALA A 21 -3.10 -5.47 -4.29
CA ALA A 21 -2.10 -5.46 -3.23
C ALA A 21 -2.50 -4.53 -2.09
N ALA A 22 -3.00 -3.33 -2.41
CA ALA A 22 -3.51 -2.39 -1.41
C ALA A 22 -4.71 -2.94 -0.63
N GLU A 23 -5.63 -3.61 -1.32
CA GLU A 23 -6.83 -4.21 -0.74
C GLU A 23 -6.48 -5.37 0.20
N VAL A 24 -5.68 -6.34 -0.26
CA VAL A 24 -5.26 -7.50 0.55
C VAL A 24 -4.45 -7.04 1.75
N LEU A 25 -3.51 -6.12 1.56
CA LEU A 25 -2.69 -5.58 2.66
C LEU A 25 -3.58 -4.95 3.74
N CYS A 26 -4.60 -4.20 3.34
CA CYS A 26 -5.55 -3.61 4.28
C CYS A 26 -6.41 -4.68 4.97
N ARG A 27 -7.11 -5.51 4.19
CA ARG A 27 -8.10 -6.47 4.68
C ARG A 27 -7.50 -7.52 5.62
N VAL A 28 -6.28 -7.97 5.35
CA VAL A 28 -5.68 -9.10 6.06
C VAL A 28 -4.74 -8.67 7.19
N HIS A 29 -4.03 -7.55 7.02
CA HIS A 29 -2.91 -7.21 7.92
C HIS A 29 -3.09 -5.90 8.70
N ALA A 30 -4.01 -5.01 8.30
CA ALA A 30 -4.17 -3.75 8.99
C ALA A 30 -4.99 -3.90 10.28
N GLU A 31 -4.51 -3.30 11.36
CA GLU A 31 -5.29 -3.07 12.57
C GLU A 31 -5.88 -1.66 12.59
N SER A 32 -6.81 -1.40 13.51
CA SER A 32 -7.41 -0.08 13.71
C SER A 32 -6.34 1.00 13.90
N GLY A 33 -6.47 2.09 13.13
CA GLY A 33 -5.54 3.23 13.17
C GLY A 33 -4.19 3.00 12.48
N GLN A 34 -3.95 1.83 11.89
CA GLN A 34 -2.73 1.60 11.12
C GLN A 34 -2.86 2.12 9.68
N ILE A 35 -1.78 2.69 9.18
CA ILE A 35 -1.64 3.06 7.76
C ILE A 35 -0.54 2.18 7.18
N LEU A 36 -0.94 1.30 6.26
CA LEU A 36 -0.02 0.38 5.58
C LEU A 36 0.23 0.82 4.14
N LEU A 37 1.46 0.67 3.66
CA LEU A 37 1.91 0.97 2.31
C LEU A 37 2.49 -0.29 1.67
N THR A 38 2.20 -0.47 0.39
CA THR A 38 3.01 -1.33 -0.49
C THR A 38 4.39 -0.71 -0.73
N GLY A 39 5.34 -1.50 -1.22
CA GLY A 39 6.69 -1.03 -1.54
C GLY A 39 6.68 0.13 -2.54
N ALA A 40 5.91 -0.02 -3.62
CA ALA A 40 5.75 1.02 -4.64
C ALA A 40 5.18 2.33 -4.07
N ALA A 41 4.21 2.24 -3.15
CA ALA A 41 3.67 3.42 -2.47
C ALA A 41 4.70 4.07 -1.52
N ARG A 42 5.47 3.26 -0.78
CA ARG A 42 6.53 3.77 0.11
C ARG A 42 7.61 4.51 -0.67
N GLU A 43 8.05 3.98 -1.82
CA GLU A 43 9.04 4.66 -2.67
C GLU A 43 8.59 6.05 -3.11
N LYS A 44 7.30 6.21 -3.44
CA LYS A 44 6.74 7.51 -3.82
C LYS A 44 6.47 8.44 -2.63
N ALA A 45 6.36 7.89 -1.43
CA ALA A 45 6.17 8.65 -0.20
C ALA A 45 7.47 8.90 0.57
N ALA A 46 8.63 8.52 0.01
CA ALA A 46 9.91 8.58 0.71
C ALA A 46 10.29 9.98 1.20
N ASP A 47 9.88 11.02 0.47
CA ASP A 47 10.22 12.42 0.74
C ASP A 47 9.15 13.17 1.57
N VAL A 48 8.17 12.44 2.13
CA VAL A 48 7.15 13.06 2.98
C VAL A 48 7.76 13.39 4.34
N GLU A 49 7.89 14.68 4.65
CA GLU A 49 8.45 15.16 5.90
C GLU A 49 7.62 14.73 7.13
N GLY A 50 8.30 14.42 8.23
CA GLY A 50 7.65 14.00 9.49
C GLY A 50 7.02 12.62 9.46
N VAL A 51 7.39 11.79 8.47
CA VAL A 51 6.89 10.43 8.32
C VAL A 51 8.04 9.44 8.21
N THR A 52 7.96 8.36 8.97
CA THR A 52 8.89 7.22 8.87
C THR A 52 8.15 5.94 8.55
N PHE A 53 8.88 4.95 8.04
CA PHE A 53 8.30 3.70 7.56
C PHE A 53 8.97 2.52 8.25
N LEU A 54 8.16 1.65 8.83
CA LEU A 54 8.59 0.39 9.43
C LEU A 54 8.27 -0.75 8.47
N GLU A 55 9.29 -1.48 8.01
CA GLU A 55 9.08 -2.68 7.19
C GLU A 55 8.42 -3.79 7.99
N LEU A 56 7.46 -4.48 7.37
CA LEU A 56 6.65 -5.51 8.03
C LEU A 56 7.18 -6.93 7.82
N GLY A 57 8.10 -7.14 6.87
CA GLY A 57 8.60 -8.48 6.52
C GLY A 57 7.52 -9.42 5.94
N ILE A 58 6.44 -8.85 5.40
CA ILE A 58 5.35 -9.61 4.76
C ILE A 58 5.27 -9.23 3.28
N ALA A 59 4.94 -10.22 2.46
CA ALA A 59 4.57 -10.05 1.06
C ALA A 59 3.07 -10.32 0.88
N VAL A 60 2.43 -9.64 -0.07
CA VAL A 60 1.05 -9.89 -0.50
C VAL A 60 1.02 -10.00 -2.02
N PRO A 61 0.03 -10.66 -2.64
CA PRO A 61 -0.06 -10.71 -4.10
C PRO A 61 -0.05 -9.32 -4.74
N GLY A 62 1.01 -9.03 -5.49
CA GLY A 62 1.25 -7.73 -6.12
C GLY A 62 2.14 -6.75 -5.32
N SER A 63 2.70 -7.14 -4.18
CA SER A 63 3.67 -6.33 -3.42
C SER A 63 4.60 -7.19 -2.55
N GLU A 64 5.89 -7.23 -2.91
CA GLU A 64 6.93 -8.02 -2.24
C GLU A 64 7.39 -7.46 -0.89
N SER A 65 7.24 -6.15 -0.69
CA SER A 65 7.62 -5.46 0.54
C SER A 65 6.51 -4.54 0.98
N ASN A 66 6.19 -4.52 2.28
CA ASN A 66 5.10 -3.71 2.81
C ASN A 66 5.52 -3.02 4.11
N PHE A 67 4.98 -1.83 4.35
CA PHE A 67 5.43 -0.93 5.40
C PHE A 67 4.27 -0.40 6.22
N ARG A 68 4.52 -0.11 7.49
CA ARG A 68 3.63 0.69 8.34
C ARG A 68 4.19 2.09 8.49
N VAL A 69 3.31 3.09 8.40
CA VAL A 69 3.64 4.48 8.72
C VAL A 69 3.82 4.66 10.23
N ARG A 70 4.86 5.40 10.61
CA ARG A 70 5.10 5.95 11.94
C ARG A 70 5.23 7.48 11.82
N ARG A 71 4.61 8.21 12.73
CA ARG A 71 4.73 9.66 12.92
C ARG A 71 5.33 9.92 14.28
#